data_AF-A0A7X7F226-F1
#
_entry.id   AF-A0A7X7F226-F1
#
_cell.length_a   1.000
_cell.length_b   1.000
_cell.length_c   1.000
_cell.angle_alpha   90.00
_cell.angle_beta   90.00
_cell.angle_gamma   90.00
#
_symmetry.space_group_name_H-M   'P 1'
#
loop_
_entity.id
_entity.type
_entity.pdbx_description
1 polymer ?
#
loop_
_entity_poly.entity_id
_entity_poly.type
_entity_poly.pdbx_seq_one_letter_code
_entity_poly.pdbx_strand_id
1 'polypeptide(L)'
;AVLGLLLALVNPNARKPILITLGTLLVISVGAVLLIGFLRFLEPNNWLILLLFALAGIALFGLVALIVVNPKTRPWGIGLAIVGPMVVVLPLGAFFVMSVRTVRSDFGGYPSLERVHEISQPVVPVELDADIHSPDNEATPAATADNTPAEEPTIEETPAAASSDETTTKTVNLVETAEEPKRKTTVPAKPSEKPASPPETTTEDRPPWVDAPPRKVGDVYRMTVNVGPYETRLDCDRQLPERIQAAADDYVDRYLGPEVKGRVRLPADYLEKNTVRETWEETREYSVGPMTHLHVLLEFDRKTNDLIKQQWRDAQVRERIVQAGTALGGVLTVLLAAFGLLKFDLATGGAYRKHMAIGAILLLLALVIGGWWLIPGSAGF
;
A
#
# COMPACT_ATOMS: atom_id res chain seq x y z
N ALA A 1 -18.38 -28.02 32.18
CA ALA A 1 -19.54 -28.43 31.34
C ALA A 1 -20.13 -29.77 31.78
N VAL A 2 -19.35 -30.86 31.79
CA VAL A 2 -19.82 -32.23 32.12
C VAL A 2 -20.49 -32.33 33.50
N LEU A 3 -19.90 -31.74 34.55
CA LEU A 3 -20.47 -31.76 35.90
C LEU A 3 -21.81 -31.00 36.01
N GLY A 4 -21.96 -29.90 35.26
CA GLY A 4 -23.21 -29.14 35.19
C GLY A 4 -24.31 -29.89 34.44
N LEU A 5 -23.96 -30.60 33.36
CA LEU A 5 -24.88 -31.45 32.62
C LEU A 5 -25.40 -32.61 33.48
N LEU A 6 -24.52 -33.22 34.28
CA LEU A 6 -24.87 -34.27 35.24
C LEU A 6 -25.80 -33.77 36.34
N LEU A 7 -25.56 -32.57 36.90
CA LEU A 7 -26.44 -31.95 37.89
C LEU A 7 -27.84 -31.60 37.32
N ALA A 8 -27.91 -31.19 36.05
CA ALA A 8 -29.18 -30.92 35.37
C ALA A 8 -30.01 -32.18 35.10
N LEU A 9 -29.36 -33.34 34.94
CA LEU A 9 -30.06 -34.62 34.78
C LEU A 9 -30.72 -35.09 36.08
N VAL A 10 -30.09 -34.82 37.23
CA VAL A 10 -30.51 -35.29 38.56
C VAL A 10 -31.64 -34.46 39.16
N ASN A 11 -31.71 -33.14 38.91
CA ASN A 11 -32.74 -32.28 39.49
C ASN A 11 -33.53 -31.51 38.40
N PRO A 12 -34.77 -31.93 38.07
CA PRO A 12 -35.55 -31.32 36.99
C PRO A 12 -35.90 -29.85 37.24
N ASN A 13 -36.01 -29.43 38.50
CA ASN A 13 -36.29 -28.04 38.86
C ASN A 13 -35.07 -27.12 38.65
N ALA A 14 -33.85 -27.69 38.64
CA ALA A 14 -32.61 -26.95 38.39
C ALA A 14 -32.25 -26.87 36.89
N ARG A 15 -32.98 -27.56 36.00
CA ARG A 15 -32.63 -27.64 34.56
C ARG A 15 -32.58 -26.28 33.86
N LYS A 16 -33.55 -25.40 34.10
CA LYS A 16 -33.62 -24.09 33.44
C LYS A 16 -32.41 -23.18 33.76
N PRO A 17 -32.05 -22.92 35.04
CA PRO A 17 -30.89 -22.08 35.35
C PRO A 17 -29.57 -22.73 34.92
N ILE A 18 -29.46 -24.06 34.98
CA ILE A 18 -28.24 -24.77 34.55
C ILE A 18 -28.08 -24.71 33.01
N LEU A 19 -29.15 -24.88 32.23
CA LEU A 19 -29.09 -24.77 30.76
C LEU A 19 -28.72 -23.35 30.31
N ILE A 20 -29.24 -22.32 30.99
CA ILE A 20 -28.91 -20.92 30.69
C ILE A 20 -27.42 -20.65 30.97
N THR A 21 -26.90 -21.12 32.11
CA THR A 21 -25.48 -20.95 32.47
C THR A 21 -24.54 -21.76 31.59
N LEU A 22 -24.93 -22.96 31.17
CA LEU A 22 -24.13 -23.77 30.23
C LEU A 22 -24.11 -23.15 28.83
N GLY A 23 -25.24 -22.61 28.37
CA GLY A 23 -25.35 -21.91 27.10
C GLY A 23 -24.46 -20.66 27.04
N THR A 24 -24.47 -19.83 28.10
CA THR A 24 -23.59 -18.65 28.15
C THR A 24 -22.12 -19.02 28.20
N LEU A 25 -21.75 -20.04 28.98
CA LEU A 25 -20.36 -20.51 29.07
C LEU A 25 -19.85 -21.03 27.71
N LEU A 26 -20.71 -21.76 26.97
CA LEU A 26 -20.36 -22.30 25.67
C LEU A 26 -20.18 -21.20 24.62
N VAL A 27 -21.06 -20.20 24.59
CA VAL A 27 -20.92 -19.03 23.71
C VAL A 27 -19.65 -18.25 24.01
N ILE A 28 -19.31 -18.04 25.29
CA ILE A 28 -18.07 -17.36 25.70
C ILE A 28 -16.83 -18.16 25.26
N SER A 29 -16.87 -19.48 25.42
CA SER A 29 -15.76 -20.38 25.09
C SER A 29 -15.49 -20.39 23.59
N VAL A 30 -16.54 -20.54 22.76
CA VAL A 30 -16.44 -20.54 21.30
C VAL A 30 -16.00 -19.16 20.79
N GLY A 31 -16.54 -18.08 21.37
CA GLY A 31 -16.12 -16.71 21.06
C GLY A 31 -14.65 -16.46 21.38
N ALA A 32 -14.15 -16.96 22.52
CA ALA A 32 -12.75 -16.80 22.92
C ALA A 32 -11.79 -17.55 21.97
N VAL A 33 -12.15 -18.75 21.50
CA VAL A 33 -11.32 -19.52 20.56
C VAL A 33 -11.28 -18.86 19.18
N LEU A 34 -12.42 -18.38 18.67
CA LEU A 34 -12.48 -17.63 17.41
C LEU A 34 -11.70 -16.32 17.49
N LEU A 35 -11.79 -15.62 18.63
CA LEU A 35 -11.02 -14.41 18.87
C LEU A 35 -9.52 -14.71 18.90
N ILE A 36 -9.07 -15.74 19.62
CA ILE A 36 -7.65 -16.12 19.68
C ILE A 36 -7.12 -16.52 18.29
N GLY A 37 -7.91 -17.25 17.49
CA GLY A 37 -7.55 -17.59 16.11
C GLY A 37 -7.41 -16.35 15.22
N PHE A 38 -8.35 -15.41 15.34
CA PHE A 38 -8.32 -14.13 14.63
C PHE A 38 -7.15 -13.24 15.07
N LEU A 39 -6.82 -13.23 16.37
CA LEU A 39 -5.70 -12.49 16.94
C LEU A 39 -4.33 -13.04 16.51
N ARG A 40 -4.22 -14.35 16.27
CA ARG A 40 -2.98 -14.96 15.74
C ARG A 40 -2.79 -14.72 14.24
N PHE A 41 -3.85 -14.39 13.52
CA PHE A 41 -3.80 -14.05 12.11
C PHE A 41 -3.35 -12.59 11.87
N LEU A 42 -3.53 -11.72 12.87
CA LEU A 42 -3.05 -10.35 12.88
C LEU A 42 -1.59 -10.34 13.42
N GLU A 43 -0.73 -9.57 12.76
CA GLU A 43 0.72 -9.52 12.95
C GLU A 43 1.20 -9.55 14.43
N PRO A 44 2.40 -10.11 14.69
CA PRO A 44 2.87 -10.48 16.04
C PRO A 44 2.99 -9.33 17.07
N ASN A 45 2.89 -8.07 16.66
CA ASN A 45 2.96 -6.92 17.58
C ASN A 45 1.61 -6.33 18.00
N ASN A 46 0.49 -6.66 17.32
CA ASN A 46 -0.82 -6.04 17.60
C ASN A 46 -1.79 -6.90 18.42
N TRP A 47 -1.50 -8.19 18.62
CA TRP A 47 -2.40 -9.11 19.32
C TRP A 47 -2.62 -8.73 20.80
N LEU A 48 -1.59 -8.16 21.46
CA LEU A 48 -1.66 -7.81 22.88
C LEU A 48 -2.61 -6.62 23.13
N ILE A 49 -2.58 -5.63 22.23
CA ILE A 49 -3.49 -4.47 22.27
C ILE A 49 -4.94 -4.94 22.08
N LEU A 50 -5.18 -5.79 21.09
CA LEU A 50 -6.52 -6.32 20.83
C LEU A 50 -7.03 -7.22 21.97
N LEU A 51 -6.14 -8.01 22.59
CA LEU A 51 -6.48 -8.84 23.76
C LEU A 51 -6.82 -7.97 24.98
N LEU A 52 -6.11 -6.86 25.21
CA LEU A 52 -6.45 -5.89 26.24
C LEU A 52 -7.82 -5.24 25.98
N PHE A 53 -8.13 -4.86 24.74
CA PHE A 53 -9.44 -4.32 24.37
C PHE A 53 -10.56 -5.35 24.58
N ALA A 54 -10.33 -6.62 24.23
CA ALA A 54 -11.30 -7.68 24.45
C ALA A 54 -11.55 -7.91 25.95
N LEU A 55 -10.50 -7.98 26.76
CA LEU A 55 -10.62 -8.12 28.22
C LEU A 55 -11.31 -6.92 28.85
N ALA A 56 -10.97 -5.70 28.43
CA ALA A 56 -11.63 -4.48 28.88
C ALA A 56 -13.12 -4.49 28.52
N GLY A 57 -13.47 -4.91 27.31
CA GLY A 57 -14.85 -5.08 26.87
C GLY A 57 -15.64 -6.09 27.72
N ILE A 58 -15.04 -7.25 28.00
CA ILE A 58 -15.65 -8.29 28.86
C ILE A 58 -15.85 -7.77 30.29
N ALA A 59 -14.84 -7.11 30.86
CA ALA A 59 -14.92 -6.54 32.21
C ALA A 59 -16.01 -5.46 32.32
N LEU A 60 -16.09 -4.57 31.32
CA LEU A 60 -17.13 -3.54 31.25
C LEU A 60 -18.53 -4.16 31.15
N PHE A 61 -18.68 -5.20 30.31
CA PHE A 61 -19.95 -5.90 30.14
C PHE A 61 -20.39 -6.62 31.43
N GLY A 62 -19.45 -7.28 32.12
CA GLY A 62 -19.69 -7.91 33.42
C GLY A 62 -20.13 -6.90 34.49
N LEU A 63 -19.48 -5.73 34.52
CA LEU A 63 -19.85 -4.64 35.44
C LEU A 63 -21.28 -4.13 35.17
N VAL A 64 -21.63 -3.90 33.89
CA VAL A 64 -22.99 -3.47 33.51
C VAL A 64 -24.02 -4.52 33.90
N ALA A 65 -23.76 -5.81 33.64
CA ALA A 65 -24.66 -6.90 34.03
C ALA A 65 -24.89 -6.93 35.55
N LEU A 66 -23.84 -6.74 36.34
CA LEU A 66 -23.93 -6.70 37.81
C LEU A 66 -24.78 -5.52 38.31
N ILE A 67 -24.63 -4.35 37.68
CA ILE A 67 -25.39 -3.13 38.02
C ILE A 67 -26.88 -3.27 37.66
N VAL A 68 -27.21 -3.97 36.57
CA VAL A 68 -28.60 -4.18 36.12
C VAL A 68 -29.37 -5.16 37.01
N VAL A 69 -28.70 -6.15 37.62
CA VAL A 69 -29.33 -7.13 38.52
C VAL A 69 -29.76 -6.51 39.85
N ASN A 70 -29.09 -5.45 40.30
CA ASN A 70 -29.45 -4.78 41.54
C ASN A 70 -30.55 -3.72 41.32
N PRO A 71 -31.77 -3.90 41.89
CA PRO A 71 -32.92 -3.05 41.61
C PRO A 71 -32.71 -1.59 42.04
N LYS A 72 -31.83 -1.32 43.02
CA LYS A 72 -31.50 0.06 43.45
C LYS A 72 -30.62 0.81 42.46
N THR A 73 -29.81 0.10 41.66
CA THR A 73 -28.87 0.71 40.69
C THR A 73 -29.34 0.61 39.25
N ARG A 74 -30.49 -0.03 39.01
CA ARG A 74 -31.11 -0.22 37.68
C ARG A 74 -31.19 1.03 36.81
N PRO A 75 -31.58 2.24 37.28
CA PRO A 75 -31.60 3.43 36.42
C PRO A 75 -30.20 3.87 35.97
N TRP A 76 -29.18 3.69 36.83
CA TRP A 76 -27.78 3.95 36.47
C TRP A 76 -27.22 2.88 35.52
N GLY A 77 -27.63 1.62 35.71
CA GLY A 77 -27.25 0.51 34.83
C GLY A 77 -27.74 0.68 33.39
N ILE A 78 -28.93 1.25 33.18
CA ILE A 78 -29.45 1.52 31.84
C ILE A 78 -28.64 2.63 31.15
N GLY A 79 -28.27 3.69 31.86
CA GLY A 79 -27.39 4.74 31.31
C GLY A 79 -26.02 4.20 30.90
N LEU A 80 -25.40 3.39 31.76
CA LEU A 80 -24.12 2.72 31.48
C LEU A 80 -24.20 1.69 30.35
N ALA A 81 -25.35 1.03 30.17
CA ALA A 81 -25.56 0.08 29.08
C ALA A 81 -25.69 0.74 27.71
N ILE A 82 -26.02 2.04 27.65
CA ILE A 82 -26.06 2.82 26.40
C ILE A 82 -24.70 3.47 26.13
N VAL A 83 -24.08 4.06 27.16
CA VAL A 83 -22.77 4.72 27.04
C VAL A 83 -21.64 3.71 26.82
N GLY A 84 -21.70 2.54 27.49
CA GLY A 84 -20.67 1.51 27.43
C GLY A 84 -20.36 1.01 26.02
N PRO A 85 -21.36 0.59 25.21
CA PRO A 85 -21.15 0.21 23.83
C PRO A 85 -20.60 1.35 22.99
N MET A 86 -21.04 2.59 23.21
CA MET A 86 -20.53 3.74 22.45
C MET A 86 -19.05 4.03 22.74
N VAL A 87 -18.66 3.90 24.00
CA VAL A 87 -17.26 4.02 24.47
C VAL A 87 -16.39 2.87 23.95
N VAL A 88 -16.94 1.71 23.61
CA VAL A 88 -16.17 0.58 23.04
C VAL A 88 -16.15 0.64 21.51
N VAL A 89 -17.29 0.91 20.87
CA VAL A 89 -17.44 0.91 19.41
C VAL A 89 -16.71 2.07 18.76
N LEU A 90 -16.69 3.27 19.37
CA LEU A 90 -15.95 4.41 18.83
C LEU A 90 -14.43 4.15 18.74
N PRO A 91 -13.73 3.72 19.81
CA PRO A 91 -12.31 3.41 19.71
C PRO A 91 -12.04 2.15 18.90
N LEU A 92 -12.93 1.14 18.87
CA LEU A 92 -12.77 0.00 17.95
C LEU A 92 -12.90 0.42 16.49
N GLY A 93 -13.86 1.29 16.16
CA GLY A 93 -14.03 1.85 14.83
C GLY A 93 -12.83 2.73 14.44
N ALA A 94 -12.36 3.59 15.35
CA ALA A 94 -11.17 4.40 15.15
C ALA A 94 -9.91 3.54 15.00
N PHE A 95 -9.76 2.49 15.81
CA PHE A 95 -8.67 1.52 15.71
C PHE A 95 -8.74 0.78 14.39
N PHE A 96 -9.92 0.36 13.92
CA PHE A 96 -10.09 -0.29 12.63
C PHE A 96 -9.70 0.64 11.48
N VAL A 97 -10.18 1.89 11.48
CA VAL A 97 -9.79 2.90 10.48
C VAL A 97 -8.30 3.19 10.53
N MET A 98 -7.73 3.28 11.74
CA MET A 98 -6.30 3.51 11.94
C MET A 98 -5.50 2.30 11.45
N SER A 99 -5.86 1.07 11.81
CA SER A 99 -5.23 -0.16 11.33
C SER A 99 -5.30 -0.30 9.82
N VAL A 100 -6.41 0.07 9.17
CA VAL A 100 -6.49 0.10 7.70
C VAL A 100 -5.53 1.15 7.12
N ARG A 101 -5.34 2.30 7.80
CA ARG A 101 -4.34 3.30 7.42
C ARG A 101 -2.91 2.82 7.66
N THR A 102 -2.61 2.18 8.79
CA THR A 102 -1.26 1.68 9.08
C THR A 102 -0.92 0.52 8.16
N VAL A 103 -1.86 -0.39 7.91
CA VAL A 103 -1.73 -1.41 6.86
C VAL A 103 -1.55 -0.73 5.49
N ARG A 104 -2.18 0.40 5.21
CA ARG A 104 -1.91 1.12 3.96
C ARG A 104 -0.52 1.75 3.91
N SER A 105 0.01 2.27 5.02
CA SER A 105 1.33 2.90 5.09
C SER A 105 2.48 1.90 5.14
N ASP A 106 2.35 0.87 5.97
CA ASP A 106 3.39 -0.14 6.21
C ASP A 106 3.50 -1.10 5.03
N PHE A 107 2.41 -1.30 4.27
CA PHE A 107 2.43 -2.07 3.02
C PHE A 107 2.89 -1.22 1.82
N GLY A 108 3.19 0.07 2.02
CA GLY A 108 4.11 0.83 1.17
C GLY A 108 5.56 0.38 1.36
N GLY A 109 5.86 -0.32 2.47
CA GLY A 109 7.09 -1.07 2.68
C GLY A 109 7.05 -2.37 1.89
N TYR A 110 8.06 -2.54 1.04
CA TYR A 110 8.15 -3.60 0.04
C TYR A 110 8.14 -4.99 0.69
N PRO A 111 7.40 -5.98 0.13
CA PRO A 111 7.62 -7.36 0.51
C PRO A 111 9.08 -7.69 0.19
N SER A 112 9.86 -8.09 1.20
CA SER A 112 11.25 -8.47 0.98
C SER A 112 11.28 -9.59 -0.06
N LEU A 113 12.05 -9.40 -1.13
CA LEU A 113 12.24 -10.38 -2.20
C LEU A 113 13.01 -11.63 -1.73
N GLU A 114 13.20 -11.82 -0.43
CA GLU A 114 13.72 -13.05 0.18
C GLU A 114 13.01 -14.28 -0.41
N ARG A 115 11.69 -14.17 -0.66
CA ARG A 115 10.90 -15.27 -1.20
C ARG A 115 11.07 -15.52 -2.71
N VAL A 116 11.62 -14.57 -3.48
CA VAL A 116 11.83 -14.74 -4.94
C VAL A 116 13.19 -15.33 -5.26
N HIS A 117 14.20 -15.15 -4.39
CA HIS A 117 15.51 -15.81 -4.57
C HIS A 117 15.43 -17.34 -4.44
N GLU A 118 14.41 -17.88 -3.76
CA GLU A 118 14.27 -19.33 -3.59
C GLU A 118 13.69 -20.05 -4.82
N ILE A 119 13.00 -19.33 -5.74
CA ILE A 119 12.35 -19.94 -6.92
C ILE A 119 13.24 -19.87 -8.17
N SER A 120 14.33 -19.09 -8.14
CA SER A 120 15.33 -19.07 -9.23
C SER A 120 16.57 -19.89 -8.88
N GLN A 121 16.40 -21.05 -8.25
CA GLN A 121 17.42 -22.08 -8.41
C GLN A 121 17.39 -22.52 -9.88
N PRO A 122 18.54 -22.58 -10.57
CA PRO A 122 18.59 -23.13 -11.91
C PRO A 122 18.01 -24.54 -11.84
N VAL A 123 16.93 -24.78 -12.57
CA VAL A 123 16.45 -26.13 -12.85
C VAL A 123 17.64 -26.85 -13.42
N VAL A 124 18.29 -27.68 -12.60
CA VAL A 124 19.29 -28.64 -13.06
C VAL A 124 18.58 -29.42 -14.15
N PRO A 125 19.06 -29.41 -15.40
CA PRO A 125 18.48 -30.26 -16.42
C PRO A 125 18.60 -31.68 -15.88
N VAL A 126 17.46 -32.25 -15.50
CA VAL A 126 17.36 -33.68 -15.24
C VAL A 126 17.76 -34.31 -16.56
N GLU A 127 18.92 -34.94 -16.56
CA GLU A 127 19.41 -35.81 -17.61
C GLU A 127 18.35 -36.90 -17.77
N LEU A 128 17.43 -36.67 -18.69
CA LEU A 128 16.37 -37.60 -19.03
C LEU A 128 17.05 -38.67 -19.87
N ASP A 129 17.54 -39.72 -19.19
CA ASP A 129 18.03 -40.94 -19.81
C ASP A 129 16.97 -41.43 -20.80
N ALA A 130 17.25 -41.19 -22.08
CA ALA A 130 16.43 -41.55 -23.20
C ALA A 130 16.62 -43.03 -23.50
N ASP A 131 15.84 -43.88 -22.85
CA ASP A 131 15.63 -45.27 -23.25
C ASP A 131 14.13 -45.58 -23.25
N ILE A 132 13.40 -45.02 -24.21
CA ILE A 132 12.05 -45.48 -24.55
C ILE A 132 12.00 -45.76 -26.05
N HIS A 133 11.97 -47.06 -26.33
CA HIS A 133 11.65 -47.71 -27.59
C HIS A 133 10.53 -47.00 -28.37
N SER A 134 10.80 -46.72 -29.65
CA SER A 134 9.77 -46.49 -30.68
C SER A 134 9.02 -47.79 -30.98
N PRO A 135 7.67 -47.79 -30.97
CA PRO A 135 6.91 -48.65 -31.85
C PRO A 135 6.54 -47.86 -33.11
N ASP A 136 7.02 -48.39 -34.24
CA ASP A 136 6.53 -48.06 -35.58
C ASP A 136 5.00 -48.12 -35.60
N ASN A 137 4.36 -47.09 -36.15
CA ASN A 137 2.97 -47.22 -36.58
C ASN A 137 2.74 -46.56 -37.94
N GLU A 138 2.15 -47.40 -38.78
CA GLU A 138 1.86 -47.26 -40.19
C GLU A 138 0.96 -46.07 -40.56
N ALA A 139 1.06 -45.75 -41.84
CA ALA A 139 0.42 -44.67 -42.55
C ALA A 139 -1.10 -44.83 -42.79
N THR A 140 -1.69 -43.72 -43.26
CA THR A 140 -2.84 -43.57 -44.21
C THR A 140 -4.21 -43.22 -43.57
N PRO A 141 -5.13 -42.47 -44.23
CA PRO A 141 -5.02 -41.12 -44.80
C PRO A 141 -6.24 -40.19 -44.50
N ALA A 142 -6.09 -38.91 -44.88
CA ALA A 142 -7.09 -37.97 -45.43
C ALA A 142 -8.57 -38.06 -45.01
N ALA A 143 -9.04 -37.00 -44.32
CA ALA A 143 -10.43 -36.56 -44.40
C ALA A 143 -10.50 -35.02 -44.44
N THR A 144 -11.00 -34.54 -45.57
CA THR A 144 -11.35 -33.16 -45.91
C THR A 144 -12.66 -32.74 -45.23
N ALA A 145 -12.70 -31.56 -44.62
CA ALA A 145 -13.89 -30.74 -44.39
C ALA A 145 -13.39 -29.32 -44.07
N ASP A 146 -13.33 -28.40 -45.03
CA ASP A 146 -14.45 -27.59 -45.55
C ASP A 146 -15.26 -26.92 -44.42
N ASN A 147 -14.99 -25.63 -44.21
CA ASN A 147 -15.91 -24.65 -43.63
C ASN A 147 -15.38 -23.23 -43.94
N THR A 148 -16.01 -22.61 -44.94
CA THR A 148 -15.91 -21.19 -45.29
C THR A 148 -17.14 -20.44 -44.68
N PRO A 149 -17.35 -19.11 -44.80
CA PRO A 149 -17.21 -18.14 -43.72
C PRO A 149 -18.51 -17.34 -43.41
N ALA A 150 -18.61 -16.81 -42.19
CA ALA A 150 -19.55 -15.75 -41.79
C ALA A 150 -18.88 -15.02 -40.61
N GLU A 151 -18.92 -13.71 -40.40
CA GLU A 151 -19.77 -12.64 -40.89
C GLU A 151 -19.03 -11.33 -40.56
N GLU A 152 -19.09 -10.37 -41.47
CA GLU A 152 -18.63 -8.99 -41.32
C GLU A 152 -19.63 -8.21 -40.44
N PRO A 153 -19.17 -7.20 -39.66
CA PRO A 153 -20.01 -6.01 -39.58
C PRO A 153 -19.24 -4.72 -39.91
N THR A 154 -19.67 -4.15 -41.03
CA THR A 154 -19.61 -2.76 -41.44
C THR A 154 -20.40 -1.87 -40.48
N ILE A 155 -19.76 -0.87 -39.87
CA ILE A 155 -20.36 0.42 -39.47
C ILE A 155 -19.22 1.46 -39.55
N GLU A 156 -19.09 2.19 -40.66
CA GLU A 156 -19.70 3.51 -40.96
C GLU A 156 -18.86 4.69 -40.43
N GLU A 157 -18.17 5.37 -41.37
CA GLU A 157 -17.54 6.68 -41.20
C GLU A 157 -18.59 7.78 -41.04
N THR A 158 -18.31 8.81 -40.23
CA THR A 158 -18.65 10.21 -40.56
C THR A 158 -17.72 11.19 -39.79
N PRO A 159 -17.18 12.24 -40.45
CA PRO A 159 -16.21 13.19 -39.89
C PRO A 159 -16.80 14.57 -39.53
N ALA A 160 -16.15 15.29 -38.61
CA ALA A 160 -16.14 16.76 -38.48
C ALA A 160 -14.94 17.13 -37.58
N ALA A 161 -13.83 17.73 -38.01
CA ALA A 161 -13.60 19.00 -38.72
C ALA A 161 -13.89 20.27 -37.89
N ALA A 162 -12.82 21.08 -37.76
CA ALA A 162 -12.71 22.50 -37.38
C ALA A 162 -12.86 22.86 -35.87
N SER A 163 -11.86 23.41 -35.16
CA SER A 163 -10.96 24.57 -35.38
C SER A 163 -11.50 25.86 -34.72
N SER A 164 -10.53 26.70 -34.31
CA SER A 164 -10.61 28.10 -33.82
C SER A 164 -10.70 28.23 -32.29
N ASP A 165 -9.62 28.65 -31.62
CA ASP A 165 -9.20 30.07 -31.39
C ASP A 165 -10.13 30.75 -30.37
N GLU A 166 -9.76 31.63 -29.47
CA GLU A 166 -8.55 32.36 -29.08
C GLU A 166 -9.12 33.25 -27.96
N THR A 167 -8.50 33.37 -26.79
CA THR A 167 -8.63 34.62 -26.00
C THR A 167 -7.39 34.80 -25.13
N THR A 168 -6.47 35.54 -25.72
CA THR A 168 -5.39 36.30 -25.11
C THR A 168 -5.94 37.37 -24.14
N THR A 169 -5.03 37.88 -23.32
CA THR A 169 -5.00 39.18 -22.61
C THR A 169 -5.58 39.24 -21.19
N LYS A 170 -4.69 39.41 -20.18
CA LYS A 170 -4.47 40.76 -19.63
C LYS A 170 -3.17 40.91 -18.83
N THR A 171 -2.28 41.71 -19.42
CA THR A 171 -1.16 42.46 -18.85
C THR A 171 -1.60 43.38 -17.70
N VAL A 172 -0.87 43.39 -16.58
CA VAL A 172 -0.61 44.62 -15.81
C VAL A 172 0.84 44.60 -15.33
N ASN A 173 1.62 45.49 -15.92
CA ASN A 173 2.93 45.97 -15.47
C ASN A 173 2.71 47.12 -14.45
N LEU A 174 3.76 47.40 -13.68
CA LEU A 174 4.30 48.74 -13.37
C LEU A 174 4.33 49.21 -11.90
N VAL A 175 5.47 49.85 -11.59
CA VAL A 175 5.79 50.86 -10.54
C VAL A 175 6.30 50.28 -9.21
N GLU A 176 7.62 50.19 -8.97
CA GLU A 176 8.57 51.29 -8.62
C GLU A 176 8.49 51.69 -7.14
N THR A 177 9.59 51.51 -6.40
CA THR A 177 10.21 52.54 -5.55
C THR A 177 11.54 52.02 -5.02
N ALA A 178 12.58 52.80 -5.32
CA ALA A 178 13.95 52.64 -4.88
C ALA A 178 14.14 53.05 -3.41
N GLU A 179 15.12 52.45 -2.74
CA GLU A 179 15.99 53.23 -1.85
C GLU A 179 17.41 52.65 -1.81
N GLU A 180 18.34 53.50 -2.23
CA GLU A 180 19.79 53.37 -2.22
C GLU A 180 20.32 53.66 -0.80
N PRO A 181 21.45 53.06 -0.38
CA PRO A 181 22.48 53.97 0.11
C PRO A 181 23.85 53.67 -0.49
N LYS A 182 24.39 54.74 -1.08
CA LYS A 182 25.77 54.95 -1.50
C LYS A 182 26.78 54.39 -0.51
N ARG A 183 27.63 53.48 -0.99
CA ARG A 183 29.00 53.35 -0.46
C ARG A 183 30.00 53.32 -1.60
N LYS A 184 30.60 54.49 -1.86
CA LYS A 184 31.86 54.63 -2.58
C LYS A 184 32.94 53.84 -1.83
N THR A 185 33.40 52.74 -2.42
CA THR A 185 34.75 52.23 -2.16
C THR A 185 35.43 52.01 -3.50
N THR A 186 36.26 52.99 -3.85
CA THR A 186 37.22 52.92 -4.93
C THR A 186 38.27 51.86 -4.56
N VAL A 187 38.18 50.66 -5.14
CA VAL A 187 39.25 49.66 -5.10
C VAL A 187 40.00 49.76 -6.44
N PRO A 188 41.33 49.95 -6.42
CA PRO A 188 42.11 50.13 -7.64
C PRO A 188 42.15 48.86 -8.48
N ALA A 189 41.98 49.06 -9.79
CA ALA A 189 42.05 48.06 -10.84
C ALA A 189 43.33 47.22 -10.73
N LYS A 190 43.18 45.97 -10.32
CA LYS A 190 44.13 44.89 -10.58
C LYS A 190 43.74 44.26 -11.93
N PRO A 191 44.70 44.00 -12.85
CA PRO A 191 44.39 43.55 -14.20
C PRO A 191 43.50 42.32 -14.20
N SER A 192 42.46 42.38 -15.02
CA SER A 192 41.53 41.30 -15.33
C SER A 192 42.31 40.11 -15.89
N GLU A 193 42.67 39.20 -14.99
CA GLU A 193 43.11 37.85 -15.32
C GLU A 193 41.85 37.10 -15.77
N LYS A 194 41.73 37.00 -17.10
CA LYS A 194 40.78 36.17 -17.84
C LYS A 194 40.55 34.87 -17.06
N PRO A 195 39.31 34.47 -16.73
CA PRO A 195 39.06 33.19 -16.08
C PRO A 195 39.68 32.11 -16.96
N ALA A 196 40.76 31.52 -16.48
CA ALA A 196 41.31 30.34 -17.07
C ALA A 196 40.19 29.31 -17.03
N SER A 197 39.70 28.91 -18.21
CA SER A 197 38.92 27.70 -18.34
C SER A 197 39.65 26.62 -17.52
N PRO A 198 38.96 25.89 -16.63
CA PRO A 198 39.59 24.80 -15.89
C PRO A 198 40.35 23.92 -16.87
N PRO A 199 41.58 23.47 -16.53
CA PRO A 199 42.34 22.60 -17.41
C PRO A 199 41.43 21.44 -17.80
N GLU A 200 41.11 21.34 -19.10
CA GLU A 200 40.37 20.23 -19.66
C GLU A 200 41.18 18.97 -19.39
N THR A 201 40.83 18.26 -18.32
CA THR A 201 41.31 16.90 -18.11
C THR A 201 40.89 16.10 -19.33
N THR A 202 41.90 15.52 -19.97
CA THR A 202 41.89 14.80 -21.24
C THR A 202 40.57 14.04 -21.48
N THR A 203 39.77 14.55 -22.41
CA THR A 203 38.51 13.94 -22.90
C THR A 203 38.71 12.56 -23.54
N GLU A 204 39.96 12.14 -23.74
CA GLU A 204 40.34 10.99 -24.57
C GLU A 204 39.97 9.62 -23.95
N ASP A 205 39.82 9.54 -22.62
CA ASP A 205 39.44 8.30 -21.90
C ASP A 205 37.99 8.28 -21.39
N ARG A 206 37.17 9.29 -21.73
CA ARG A 206 35.79 9.39 -21.22
C ARG A 206 34.85 8.52 -22.05
N PRO A 207 34.17 7.50 -21.47
CA PRO A 207 33.27 6.65 -22.23
C PRO A 207 32.10 7.46 -22.83
N PRO A 208 31.68 7.16 -24.08
CA PRO A 208 30.64 7.92 -24.76
C PRO A 208 29.26 7.81 -24.10
N TRP A 209 29.07 6.82 -23.23
CA TRP A 209 27.81 6.65 -22.50
C TRP A 209 27.64 7.65 -21.37
N VAL A 210 28.71 8.25 -20.83
CA VAL A 210 28.65 9.10 -19.63
C VAL A 210 27.72 10.30 -19.84
N ASP A 211 27.78 10.94 -20.99
CA ASP A 211 26.93 12.08 -21.36
C ASP A 211 25.72 11.68 -22.22
N ALA A 212 25.51 10.38 -22.47
CA ALA A 212 24.42 9.94 -23.31
C ALA A 212 23.07 10.17 -22.59
N PRO A 213 22.08 10.79 -23.25
CA PRO A 213 20.76 10.95 -22.65
C PRO A 213 20.08 9.59 -22.47
N PRO A 214 19.12 9.47 -21.53
CA PRO A 214 18.34 8.26 -21.36
C PRO A 214 17.66 7.84 -22.67
N ARG A 215 17.91 6.61 -23.11
CA ARG A 215 17.40 6.12 -24.41
C ARG A 215 17.26 4.60 -24.41
N LYS A 216 16.38 4.11 -25.27
CA LYS A 216 16.27 2.68 -25.57
C LYS A 216 17.35 2.29 -26.58
N VAL A 217 18.15 1.27 -26.25
CA VAL A 217 19.18 0.70 -27.13
C VAL A 217 18.86 -0.80 -27.29
N GLY A 218 18.32 -1.16 -28.45
CA GLY A 218 17.77 -2.50 -28.66
C GLY A 218 16.56 -2.74 -27.75
N ASP A 219 16.60 -3.81 -26.95
CA ASP A 219 15.53 -4.17 -26.00
C ASP A 219 15.75 -3.62 -24.58
N VAL A 220 16.84 -2.91 -24.35
CA VAL A 220 17.25 -2.42 -23.03
C VAL A 220 17.09 -0.91 -22.98
N TYR A 221 16.57 -0.39 -21.87
CA TYR A 221 16.56 1.03 -21.61
C TYR A 221 17.80 1.43 -20.82
N ARG A 222 18.57 2.39 -21.35
CA ARG A 222 19.81 2.88 -20.74
C ARG A 222 19.59 4.25 -20.14
N MET A 223 20.14 4.47 -18.95
CA MET A 223 20.26 5.81 -18.37
C MET A 223 21.53 5.92 -17.53
N THR A 224 22.05 7.14 -17.43
CA THR A 224 23.21 7.45 -16.61
C THR A 224 22.81 8.10 -15.30
N VAL A 225 23.53 7.73 -14.24
CA VAL A 225 23.43 8.33 -12.92
C VAL A 225 24.78 8.93 -12.58
N ASN A 226 24.78 10.20 -12.18
CA ASN A 226 25.98 10.92 -11.75
C ASN A 226 25.89 11.19 -10.24
N VAL A 227 26.96 10.87 -9.53
CA VAL A 227 27.12 11.08 -8.10
C VAL A 227 28.38 11.92 -7.89
N GLY A 228 28.20 13.16 -7.44
CA GLY A 228 29.30 14.11 -7.24
C GLY A 228 28.86 15.57 -7.43
N PRO A 229 29.76 16.54 -7.18
CA PRO A 229 31.16 16.35 -6.75
C PRO A 229 31.30 15.97 -5.26
N TYR A 230 32.26 15.10 -4.93
CA TYR A 230 32.67 14.79 -3.55
C TYR A 230 34.21 14.74 -3.42
N GLU A 231 34.73 14.94 -2.21
CA GLU A 231 36.19 14.92 -1.95
C GLU A 231 36.79 13.52 -2.12
N THR A 232 36.01 12.48 -1.80
CA THR A 232 36.48 11.09 -1.84
C THR A 232 35.52 10.19 -2.60
N ARG A 233 36.07 9.13 -3.18
CA ARG A 233 35.30 8.05 -3.78
C ARG A 233 34.33 7.39 -2.79
N LEU A 234 34.75 7.24 -1.53
CA LEU A 234 33.94 6.65 -0.47
C LEU A 234 32.64 7.45 -0.23
N ASP A 235 32.68 8.78 -0.34
CA ASP A 235 31.49 9.61 -0.20
C ASP A 235 30.55 9.49 -1.40
N CYS A 236 31.09 9.26 -2.60
CA CYS A 236 30.28 8.89 -3.77
C CYS A 236 29.57 7.56 -3.54
N ASP A 237 30.29 6.54 -3.06
CA ASP A 237 29.72 5.20 -2.84
C ASP A 237 28.63 5.21 -1.75
N ARG A 238 28.77 6.06 -0.72
CA ARG A 238 27.72 6.26 0.31
C ARG A 238 26.42 6.83 -0.26
N GLN A 239 26.52 7.72 -1.24
CA GLN A 239 25.37 8.41 -1.84
C GLN A 239 24.79 7.67 -3.05
N LEU A 240 25.55 6.71 -3.61
CA LEU A 240 25.19 5.99 -4.82
C LEU A 240 23.84 5.23 -4.70
N PRO A 241 23.53 4.50 -3.61
CA PRO A 241 22.28 3.75 -3.51
C PRO A 241 21.02 4.62 -3.64
N GLU A 242 21.03 5.81 -3.01
CA GLU A 242 19.91 6.75 -3.09
C GLU A 242 19.74 7.28 -4.52
N ARG A 243 20.85 7.59 -5.20
CA ARG A 243 20.84 8.10 -6.58
C ARG A 243 20.39 7.04 -7.60
N ILE A 244 20.84 5.80 -7.44
CA ILE A 244 20.37 4.66 -8.26
C ILE A 244 18.86 4.45 -8.04
N GLN A 245 18.40 4.49 -6.80
CA GLN A 245 16.98 4.33 -6.50
C GLN A 245 16.13 5.44 -7.16
N ALA A 246 16.55 6.70 -7.03
CA ALA A 246 15.83 7.82 -7.63
C ALA A 246 15.73 7.69 -9.17
N ALA A 247 16.80 7.21 -9.81
CA ALA A 247 16.82 6.92 -11.24
C ALA A 247 15.90 5.75 -11.62
N ALA A 248 15.87 4.69 -10.82
CA ALA A 248 14.96 3.57 -11.01
C ALA A 248 13.48 4.00 -10.85
N ASP A 249 13.19 4.85 -9.86
CA ASP A 249 11.84 5.36 -9.62
C ASP A 249 11.37 6.26 -10.79
N ASP A 250 12.26 7.09 -11.35
CA ASP A 250 12.01 7.86 -12.58
C ASP A 250 11.79 6.95 -13.80
N TYR A 251 12.55 5.87 -13.93
CA TYR A 251 12.30 4.89 -14.99
C TYR A 251 10.94 4.19 -14.84
N VAL A 252 10.55 3.79 -13.63
CA VAL A 252 9.25 3.18 -13.34
C VAL A 252 8.11 4.13 -13.70
N ASP A 253 8.23 5.41 -13.35
CA ASP A 253 7.28 6.47 -13.70
C ASP A 253 7.12 6.60 -15.22
N ARG A 254 8.23 6.64 -15.97
CA ARG A 254 8.19 6.68 -17.45
C ARG A 254 7.64 5.40 -18.07
N TYR A 255 7.89 4.25 -17.46
CA TYR A 255 7.52 2.95 -18.02
C TYR A 255 6.03 2.61 -17.81
N LEU A 256 5.48 2.93 -16.64
CA LEU A 256 4.09 2.62 -16.28
C LEU A 256 3.15 3.85 -16.27
N GLY A 257 3.70 5.05 -16.18
CA GLY A 257 2.97 6.32 -16.07
C GLY A 257 2.93 6.89 -14.64
N PRO A 258 2.51 8.16 -14.51
CA PRO A 258 2.56 8.93 -13.26
C PRO A 258 1.67 8.40 -12.14
N GLU A 259 0.65 7.61 -12.46
CA GLU A 259 -0.24 7.00 -11.47
C GLU A 259 0.48 6.01 -10.54
N VAL A 260 1.64 5.52 -10.96
CA VAL A 260 2.41 4.48 -10.25
C VAL A 260 3.47 5.05 -9.31
N LYS A 261 3.66 6.38 -9.29
CA LYS A 261 4.68 7.04 -8.48
C LYS A 261 4.58 6.63 -7.01
N GLY A 262 5.66 6.06 -6.48
CA GLY A 262 5.76 5.57 -5.10
C GLY A 262 5.04 4.26 -4.79
N ARG A 263 4.32 3.66 -5.75
CA ARG A 263 3.60 2.37 -5.56
C ARG A 263 4.45 1.16 -5.90
N VAL A 264 5.43 1.32 -6.79
CA VAL A 264 6.37 0.29 -7.22
C VAL A 264 7.78 0.81 -6.96
N ARG A 265 8.62 0.00 -6.31
CA ARG A 265 10.04 0.31 -6.09
C ARG A 265 10.83 -0.98 -6.17
N LEU A 266 11.90 -0.91 -6.93
CA LEU A 266 12.84 -2.00 -7.06
C LEU A 266 13.77 -2.05 -5.83
N PRO A 267 14.01 -3.21 -5.22
CA PRO A 267 14.95 -3.32 -4.09
C PRO A 267 16.37 -2.91 -4.46
N ALA A 268 17.08 -2.29 -3.53
CA ALA A 268 18.44 -1.79 -3.75
C ALA A 268 19.40 -2.89 -4.22
N ASP A 269 19.40 -4.04 -3.54
CA ASP A 269 20.25 -5.19 -3.90
C ASP A 269 19.95 -5.72 -5.31
N TYR A 270 18.70 -5.63 -5.76
CA TYR A 270 18.32 -6.01 -7.11
C TYR A 270 18.87 -5.03 -8.14
N LEU A 271 18.76 -3.72 -7.87
CA LEU A 271 19.26 -2.66 -8.73
C LEU A 271 20.78 -2.77 -8.91
N GLU A 272 21.51 -2.93 -7.81
CA GLU A 272 22.96 -3.08 -7.83
C GLU A 272 23.40 -4.33 -8.62
N LYS A 273 22.75 -5.47 -8.39
CA LYS A 273 23.14 -6.74 -9.01
C LYS A 273 22.72 -6.88 -10.48
N ASN A 274 21.57 -6.33 -10.87
CA ASN A 274 20.95 -6.63 -12.17
C ASN A 274 20.86 -5.42 -13.11
N THR A 275 20.89 -4.19 -12.57
CA THR A 275 20.66 -2.96 -13.35
C THR A 275 21.96 -2.20 -13.59
N VAL A 276 22.90 -2.20 -12.64
CA VAL A 276 24.21 -1.57 -12.83
C VAL A 276 25.06 -2.40 -13.80
N ARG A 277 25.60 -1.75 -14.84
CA ARG A 277 26.43 -2.42 -15.86
C ARG A 277 27.87 -1.93 -15.89
N GLU A 278 28.03 -0.62 -15.94
CA GLU A 278 29.32 0.02 -16.04
C GLU A 278 29.40 1.18 -15.08
N THR A 279 30.61 1.42 -14.60
CA THR A 279 30.93 2.45 -13.63
C THR A 279 32.19 3.14 -14.09
N TRP A 280 32.19 4.47 -14.09
CA TRP A 280 33.33 5.28 -14.48
C TRP A 280 33.56 6.39 -13.46
N GLU A 281 34.81 6.58 -13.09
CA GLU A 281 35.23 7.58 -12.11
C GLU A 281 35.96 8.72 -12.82
N GLU A 282 35.63 9.95 -12.42
CA GLU A 282 36.19 11.16 -13.00
C GLU A 282 36.63 12.11 -11.90
N THR A 283 37.89 12.53 -11.92
CA THR A 283 38.37 13.58 -11.04
C THR A 283 38.45 14.89 -11.82
N ARG A 284 37.80 15.93 -11.32
CA ARG A 284 37.82 17.28 -11.91
C ARG A 284 38.40 18.28 -10.91
N GLU A 285 39.17 19.24 -11.41
CA GLU A 285 39.70 20.33 -10.61
C GLU A 285 38.62 21.40 -10.38
N TYR A 286 38.27 21.63 -9.12
CA TYR A 286 37.37 22.70 -8.68
C TYR A 286 38.15 23.77 -7.91
N SER A 287 37.54 24.92 -7.64
CA SER A 287 38.17 26.00 -6.85
C SER A 287 38.58 25.60 -5.43
N VAL A 288 38.05 24.47 -4.94
CA VAL A 288 38.29 23.89 -3.62
C VAL A 288 39.26 22.69 -3.66
N GLY A 289 39.82 22.38 -4.84
CA GLY A 289 40.69 21.22 -5.07
C GLY A 289 40.06 20.17 -5.99
N PRO A 290 40.75 19.04 -6.22
CA PRO A 290 40.25 17.94 -7.02
C PRO A 290 39.05 17.29 -6.33
N MET A 291 37.95 17.11 -7.06
CA MET A 291 36.75 16.41 -6.60
C MET A 291 36.45 15.23 -7.51
N THR A 292 35.99 14.14 -6.90
CA THR A 292 35.57 12.90 -7.57
C THR A 292 34.10 12.98 -7.96
N HIS A 293 33.82 12.54 -9.19
CA HIS A 293 32.52 12.21 -9.72
C HIS A 293 32.48 10.72 -10.05
N LEU A 294 31.35 10.12 -9.75
CA LEU A 294 31.05 8.74 -10.06
C LEU A 294 29.88 8.68 -11.02
N HIS A 295 30.12 8.13 -12.20
CA HIS A 295 29.12 7.91 -13.23
C HIS A 295 28.78 6.42 -13.31
N VAL A 296 27.49 6.10 -13.31
CA VAL A 296 27.00 4.72 -13.37
C VAL A 296 26.00 4.57 -14.49
N LEU A 297 26.22 3.57 -15.35
CA LEU A 297 25.31 3.19 -16.41
C LEU A 297 24.32 2.15 -15.88
N LEU A 298 23.04 2.51 -15.92
CA LEU A 298 21.92 1.64 -15.59
C LEU A 298 21.29 1.08 -16.86
N GLU A 299 21.03 -0.23 -16.85
CA GLU A 299 20.32 -0.96 -17.90
C GLU A 299 19.08 -1.67 -17.34
N PHE A 300 17.91 -1.26 -17.82
CA PHE A 300 16.64 -1.90 -17.51
C PHE A 300 16.27 -2.84 -18.65
N ASP A 301 16.46 -4.14 -18.41
CA ASP A 301 16.17 -5.19 -19.36
C ASP A 301 14.71 -5.67 -19.29
N ARG A 302 14.38 -6.69 -20.08
CA ARG A 302 13.05 -7.31 -20.07
C ARG A 302 12.70 -7.93 -18.71
N LYS A 303 13.65 -8.52 -18.00
CA LYS A 303 13.41 -9.14 -16.69
C LYS A 303 13.04 -8.09 -15.65
N THR A 304 13.74 -6.95 -15.65
CA THR A 304 13.41 -5.81 -14.78
C THR A 304 12.02 -5.27 -15.11
N ASN A 305 11.68 -5.14 -16.40
CA ASN A 305 10.35 -4.70 -16.82
C ASN A 305 9.22 -5.67 -16.40
N ASP A 306 9.47 -6.98 -16.49
CA ASP A 306 8.51 -7.99 -16.05
C ASP A 306 8.32 -7.96 -14.53
N LEU A 307 9.40 -7.72 -13.77
CA LEU A 307 9.34 -7.51 -12.32
C LEU A 307 8.54 -6.25 -11.96
N ILE A 308 8.78 -5.12 -12.64
CA ILE A 308 8.03 -3.87 -12.46
C ILE A 308 6.53 -4.11 -12.70
N LYS A 309 6.16 -4.80 -13.79
CA LYS A 309 4.77 -5.15 -14.11
C LYS A 309 4.15 -6.10 -13.09
N GLN A 310 4.91 -7.06 -12.59
CA GLN A 310 4.45 -7.99 -11.56
C GLN A 310 4.15 -7.24 -10.27
N GLN A 311 5.10 -6.45 -9.76
CA GLN A 311 4.90 -5.65 -8.55
C GLN A 311 3.72 -4.68 -8.69
N TRP A 312 3.51 -4.11 -9.89
CA TRP A 312 2.35 -3.27 -10.16
C TRP A 312 1.03 -4.03 -10.06
N ARG A 313 0.93 -5.20 -10.70
CA ARG A 313 -0.27 -6.06 -10.62
C ARG A 313 -0.54 -6.49 -9.19
N ASP A 314 0.50 -6.87 -8.46
CA ASP A 314 0.38 -7.27 -7.05
C ASP A 314 -0.11 -6.11 -6.18
N ALA A 315 0.37 -4.90 -6.41
CA ALA A 315 -0.11 -3.69 -5.74
C ALA A 315 -1.60 -3.43 -6.04
N GLN A 316 -2.04 -3.56 -7.30
CA GLN A 316 -3.43 -3.39 -7.69
C GLN A 316 -4.35 -4.45 -7.06
N VAL A 317 -3.94 -5.73 -7.08
CA VAL A 317 -4.71 -6.83 -6.48
C VAL A 317 -4.84 -6.61 -4.97
N ARG A 318 -3.75 -6.22 -4.31
CA ARG A 318 -3.76 -5.92 -2.86
C ARG A 318 -4.71 -4.78 -2.53
N GLU A 319 -4.70 -3.69 -3.30
CA GLU A 319 -5.62 -2.56 -3.10
C GLU A 319 -7.08 -3.01 -3.22
N ARG A 320 -7.41 -3.85 -4.22
CA ARG A 320 -8.75 -4.41 -4.39
C ARG A 320 -9.17 -5.33 -3.23
N ILE A 321 -8.26 -6.15 -2.72
CA ILE A 321 -8.53 -7.03 -1.57
C ILE A 321 -8.80 -6.19 -0.32
N VAL A 322 -7.97 -5.17 -0.06
CA VAL A 322 -8.17 -4.26 1.08
C VAL A 322 -9.51 -3.52 0.95
N GLN A 323 -9.85 -3.04 -0.25
CA GLN A 323 -11.12 -2.36 -0.49
C GLN A 323 -12.32 -3.30 -0.28
N ALA A 324 -12.28 -4.51 -0.85
CA ALA A 324 -13.34 -5.51 -0.69
C ALA A 324 -13.48 -5.95 0.78
N GLY A 325 -12.36 -6.20 1.46
CA GLY A 325 -12.34 -6.57 2.88
C GLY A 325 -12.89 -5.46 3.77
N THR A 326 -12.54 -4.21 3.48
CA THR A 326 -13.05 -3.04 4.21
C THR A 326 -14.54 -2.85 3.97
N ALA A 327 -15.02 -3.00 2.73
CA ALA A 327 -16.44 -2.91 2.40
C ALA A 327 -17.26 -4.01 3.12
N LEU A 328 -16.82 -5.26 3.04
CA LEU A 328 -17.47 -6.38 3.71
C LEU A 328 -17.43 -6.22 5.25
N GLY A 329 -16.28 -5.84 5.81
CA GLY A 329 -16.11 -5.59 7.24
C GLY A 329 -17.02 -4.45 7.75
N GLY A 330 -17.17 -3.40 6.93
CA GLY A 330 -18.11 -2.31 7.19
C GLY A 330 -19.55 -2.81 7.25
N VAL A 331 -20.02 -3.55 6.23
CA VAL A 331 -21.37 -4.14 6.22
C VAL A 331 -21.60 -5.02 7.45
N LEU A 332 -20.63 -5.88 7.79
CA LEU A 332 -20.75 -6.78 8.93
C LEU A 332 -20.85 -6.02 10.26
N THR A 333 -20.09 -4.93 10.40
CA THR A 333 -20.14 -4.06 11.58
C THR A 333 -21.51 -3.39 11.73
N VAL A 334 -22.12 -2.95 10.63
CA VAL A 334 -23.47 -2.38 10.63
C VAL A 334 -24.51 -3.40 11.04
N LEU A 335 -24.44 -4.62 10.47
CA LEU A 335 -25.35 -5.70 10.83
C LEU A 335 -25.22 -6.08 12.32
N LEU A 336 -23.99 -6.15 12.83
CA LEU A 336 -23.74 -6.45 14.24
C LEU A 336 -24.28 -5.36 15.17
N ALA A 337 -24.12 -4.08 14.80
CA ALA A 337 -24.68 -2.96 15.54
C ALA A 337 -26.22 -2.97 15.53
N ALA A 338 -26.84 -3.21 14.37
CA ALA A 338 -28.29 -3.33 14.24
C ALA A 338 -28.85 -4.49 15.08
N PHE A 339 -28.19 -5.65 15.04
CA PHE A 339 -28.53 -6.80 15.87
C PHE A 339 -28.41 -6.48 17.37
N GLY A 340 -27.33 -5.81 17.77
CA GLY A 340 -27.12 -5.37 19.16
C GLY A 340 -28.23 -4.44 19.65
N LEU A 341 -28.62 -3.46 18.83
CA LEU A 341 -29.74 -2.56 19.12
C LEU A 341 -31.06 -3.32 19.23
N LEU A 342 -31.36 -4.23 18.30
CA LEU A 342 -32.61 -5.00 18.33
C LEU A 342 -32.71 -5.87 19.59
N LYS A 343 -31.60 -6.54 19.96
CA LYS A 343 -31.55 -7.35 21.18
C LYS A 343 -31.72 -6.46 22.43
N PHE A 344 -31.13 -5.27 22.45
CA PHE A 344 -31.31 -4.32 23.54
C PHE A 344 -32.77 -3.83 23.66
N ASP A 345 -33.45 -3.59 22.54
CA ASP A 345 -34.87 -3.21 22.52
C ASP A 345 -35.75 -4.32 23.13
N LEU A 346 -35.53 -5.56 22.69
CA LEU A 346 -36.21 -6.75 23.22
C LEU A 346 -35.98 -6.93 24.73
N ALA A 347 -34.78 -6.64 25.22
CA ALA A 347 -34.46 -6.74 26.64
C ALA A 347 -35.10 -5.64 27.50
N THR A 348 -35.40 -4.47 26.92
CA THR A 348 -35.98 -3.32 27.64
C THR A 348 -37.49 -3.20 27.47
N GLY A 349 -38.13 -4.11 26.72
CA GLY A 349 -39.58 -4.12 26.49
C GLY A 349 -40.07 -2.87 25.75
N GLY A 350 -39.22 -2.24 24.94
CA GLY A 350 -39.57 -1.05 24.15
C GLY A 350 -39.65 0.27 24.93
N ALA A 351 -39.29 0.29 26.22
CA ALA A 351 -39.37 1.50 27.05
C ALA A 351 -38.54 2.69 26.52
N TYR A 352 -37.49 2.41 25.73
CA TYR A 352 -36.54 3.41 25.23
C TYR A 352 -36.61 3.66 23.71
N ARG A 353 -37.74 3.33 23.07
CA ARG A 353 -37.91 3.41 21.61
C ARG A 353 -37.51 4.75 20.98
N LYS A 354 -37.74 5.88 21.68
CA LYS A 354 -37.34 7.23 21.21
C LYS A 354 -35.82 7.45 21.21
N HIS A 355 -35.10 6.88 22.17
CA HIS A 355 -33.64 7.02 22.25
C HIS A 355 -32.92 6.12 21.23
N MET A 356 -33.54 4.98 20.86
CA MET A 356 -33.02 4.08 19.83
C MET A 356 -32.98 4.73 18.44
N ALA A 357 -33.94 5.61 18.12
CA ALA A 357 -33.93 6.36 16.86
C ALA A 357 -32.69 7.26 16.73
N ILE A 358 -32.28 7.90 17.82
CA ILE A 358 -31.06 8.73 17.86
C ILE A 358 -29.82 7.85 17.65
N GLY A 359 -29.76 6.68 18.28
CA GLY A 359 -28.66 5.72 18.11
C GLY A 359 -28.52 5.23 16.66
N ALA A 360 -29.64 4.93 16.00
CA ALA A 360 -29.64 4.54 14.59
C ALA A 360 -29.19 5.70 13.67
N ILE A 361 -29.62 6.93 13.95
CA ILE A 361 -29.19 8.12 13.20
C ILE A 361 -27.68 8.33 13.37
N LEU A 362 -27.15 8.24 14.60
CA LEU A 362 -25.71 8.39 14.86
C LEU A 362 -24.89 7.29 14.18
N LEU A 363 -25.40 6.05 14.14
CA LEU A 363 -24.76 4.95 13.42
C LEU A 363 -24.68 5.23 11.91
N LEU A 364 -25.79 5.68 11.31
CA LEU A 364 -25.83 6.09 9.90
C LEU A 364 -24.89 7.26 9.62
N LEU A 365 -24.84 8.25 10.51
CA LEU A 365 -23.98 9.42 10.37
C LEU A 365 -22.49 9.02 10.44
N ALA A 366 -22.13 8.12 11.37
CA ALA A 366 -20.79 7.55 11.45
C ALA A 366 -20.42 6.73 10.20
N LEU A 367 -21.37 6.02 9.61
CA LEU A 367 -21.20 5.30 8.33
C LEU A 367 -20.97 6.25 7.16
N VAL A 368 -21.74 7.33 7.06
CA VAL A 368 -21.59 8.32 5.99
C VAL A 368 -20.25 9.04 6.11
N ILE A 369 -19.89 9.49 7.32
CA ILE A 369 -18.59 10.13 7.57
C ILE A 369 -17.45 9.12 7.31
N GLY A 370 -17.53 7.91 7.84
CA GLY A 370 -16.50 6.88 7.65
C GLY A 370 -16.38 6.42 6.20
N GLY A 371 -17.50 6.28 5.50
CA GLY A 371 -17.55 5.92 4.08
C GLY A 371 -16.99 7.01 3.17
N TRP A 372 -17.22 8.28 3.50
CA TRP A 372 -16.67 9.40 2.74
C TRP A 372 -15.14 9.44 2.77
N TRP A 373 -14.53 9.04 3.89
CA TRP A 373 -13.07 8.92 4.03
C TRP A 373 -12.46 7.71 3.31
N LEU A 374 -13.29 6.74 2.90
CA LEU A 374 -12.86 5.52 2.23
C LEU A 374 -12.80 5.63 0.71
N ILE A 375 -13.27 6.72 0.11
CA ILE A 375 -13.18 6.96 -1.33
C ILE A 375 -11.79 7.52 -1.66
N PRO A 376 -10.87 6.72 -2.27
CA PRO A 376 -9.56 7.22 -2.66
C PRO A 376 -9.73 8.24 -3.79
N GLY A 377 -9.56 9.53 -3.48
CA GLY A 377 -9.66 10.63 -4.44
C GLY A 377 -10.19 11.94 -3.87
N SER A 378 -10.90 11.92 -2.73
CA SER A 378 -11.49 13.13 -2.14
C SER A 378 -10.51 14.05 -1.39
N ALA A 379 -9.30 13.57 -1.12
CA ALA A 379 -8.25 14.34 -0.41
C ALA A 379 -7.21 14.99 -1.33
N GLY A 380 -7.42 14.93 -2.65
CA GLY A 380 -6.48 15.44 -3.67
C GLY A 380 -6.98 16.67 -4.45
N PHE A 381 -7.96 17.41 -3.93
CA PHE A 381 -8.44 18.68 -4.50
C PHE A 381 -8.18 19.84 -3.57
#